data_AF-A0A1Q3KWD5-F1
#
_entry.id   AF-A0A1Q3KWD5-F1
#
_cell.length_a   1.000
_cell.length_b   1.000
_cell.length_c   1.000
_cell.angle_alpha   90.00
_cell.angle_beta   90.00
_cell.angle_gamma   90.00
#
_symmetry.space_group_name_H-M   'P 1'
#
loop_
_entity.id
_entity.type
_entity.pdbx_description
1 polymer ?
#
loop_
_entity_poly.entity_id
_entity_poly.type
_entity_poly.pdbx_seq_one_letter_code
_entity_poly.pdbx_strand_id
1 'polypeptide(L)'
;MICFLAAVMYSSAQQNPKYLAGAVPEKDGRVYFSKTLKATQLSKDEIYKAVSDWCKLRFAETDGFRRKVLTADSIQGELIALGDDYLVFQNTVLSLDRAHLLYNFTLSCRDGACEVNIFRLTYRYKVSTSDVPERYTAEEMINDANAIKKGKLVRSSSKFRIKTVDYVEGLYAEIEDLLGKETLKKVNK
;
A
#
# COMPACT_ATOMS: atom_id res chain seq x y z
N MET A 1 -24.43 9.54 53.83
CA MET A 1 -24.35 10.25 52.52
C MET A 1 -22.94 10.06 52.00
N ILE A 2 -22.71 8.98 51.24
CA ILE A 2 -21.38 8.62 50.72
C ILE A 2 -21.33 9.14 49.28
N CYS A 3 -20.62 10.24 49.06
CA CYS A 3 -20.34 10.77 47.73
C CYS A 3 -19.30 9.87 47.05
N PHE A 4 -19.75 9.00 46.15
CA PHE A 4 -18.89 8.39 45.16
C PHE A 4 -18.45 9.46 44.15
N LEU A 5 -17.21 9.93 44.28
CA LEU A 5 -16.48 10.59 43.22
C LEU A 5 -16.27 9.58 42.09
N ALA A 6 -17.13 9.61 41.08
CA ALA A 6 -16.90 8.91 39.84
C ALA A 6 -15.73 9.59 39.10
N ALA A 7 -14.52 9.06 39.29
CA ALA A 7 -13.41 9.32 38.40
C ALA A 7 -13.78 8.72 37.03
N VAL A 8 -14.29 9.56 36.13
CA VAL A 8 -14.46 9.21 34.72
C VAL A 8 -13.06 9.03 34.15
N MET A 9 -12.59 7.80 34.11
CA MET A 9 -11.38 7.42 33.40
C MET A 9 -11.61 7.68 31.90
N TYR A 10 -11.01 8.76 31.39
CA TYR A 10 -10.87 8.97 29.95
C TYR A 10 -9.94 7.89 29.40
N SER A 11 -10.52 6.75 29.00
CA SER A 11 -9.83 5.76 28.19
C SER A 11 -9.57 6.35 26.80
N SER A 12 -8.49 7.10 26.62
CA SER A 12 -7.99 7.35 25.28
C SER A 12 -7.47 6.02 24.75
N ALA A 13 -8.24 5.35 23.90
CA ALA A 13 -7.71 4.21 23.15
C ALA A 13 -6.44 4.69 22.42
N GLN A 14 -5.29 4.19 22.84
CA GLN A 14 -4.00 4.53 22.26
C GLN A 14 -4.08 4.16 20.77
N GLN A 15 -3.94 5.15 19.89
CA GLN A 15 -3.96 4.88 18.46
C GLN A 15 -2.73 4.06 18.07
N ASN A 16 -2.92 3.09 17.16
CA ASN A 16 -1.86 2.17 16.75
C ASN A 16 -0.69 2.96 16.12
N PRO A 17 0.53 2.90 16.71
CA PRO A 17 1.70 3.62 16.21
C PRO A 17 2.03 3.36 14.74
N LYS A 18 1.67 2.17 14.22
CA LYS A 18 1.83 1.77 12.82
C LYS A 18 1.32 2.81 11.82
N TYR A 19 0.28 3.58 12.18
CA TYR A 19 -0.36 4.53 11.27
C TYR A 19 -0.05 5.99 11.59
N LEU A 20 0.76 6.27 12.61
CA LEU A 20 1.09 7.62 13.03
C LEU A 20 2.23 8.19 12.18
N ALA A 21 2.83 9.30 12.62
CA ALA A 21 3.86 10.01 11.86
C ALA A 21 4.99 9.06 11.39
N GLY A 22 5.42 9.24 10.14
CA GLY A 22 6.41 8.40 9.46
C GLY A 22 5.84 7.19 8.72
N ALA A 23 4.59 6.80 8.97
CA ALA A 23 3.96 5.65 8.28
C ALA A 23 3.70 5.90 6.79
N VAL A 24 3.62 7.16 6.36
CA VAL A 24 3.42 7.55 4.96
C VAL A 24 4.63 8.39 4.53
N PRO A 25 5.67 7.75 3.97
CA PRO A 25 6.90 8.42 3.56
C PRO A 25 6.69 9.36 2.36
N GLU A 26 7.48 10.43 2.31
CA GLU A 26 7.50 11.38 1.22
C GLU A 26 8.91 11.49 0.60
N LYS A 27 8.97 11.62 -0.72
CA LYS A 27 10.17 11.94 -1.50
C LYS A 27 9.84 13.09 -2.44
N ASP A 28 10.60 14.18 -2.36
CA ASP A 28 10.40 15.40 -3.15
C ASP A 28 8.96 15.96 -3.05
N GLY A 29 8.39 15.92 -1.83
CA GLY A 29 7.03 16.41 -1.55
C GLY A 29 5.91 15.53 -2.11
N ARG A 30 6.21 14.28 -2.46
CA ARG A 30 5.24 13.30 -2.95
C ARG A 30 5.27 12.04 -2.10
N VAL A 31 4.11 11.45 -1.85
CA VAL A 31 4.00 10.17 -1.17
C VAL A 31 4.70 9.09 -1.99
N TYR A 32 5.68 8.43 -1.37
CA TYR A 32 6.56 7.48 -2.03
C TYR A 32 6.92 6.33 -1.08
N PHE A 33 6.20 5.23 -1.19
CA PHE A 33 6.52 4.01 -0.45
C PHE A 33 7.66 3.27 -1.15
N SER A 34 8.68 2.88 -0.40
CA SER A 34 9.84 2.13 -0.91
C SER A 34 10.24 1.05 0.09
N LYS A 35 10.47 -0.16 -0.40
CA LYS A 35 11.01 -1.26 0.41
C LYS A 35 12.00 -2.08 -0.42
N THR A 36 13.19 -2.33 0.13
CA THR A 36 14.12 -3.32 -0.41
C THR A 36 13.84 -4.68 0.22
N LEU A 37 13.42 -5.63 -0.59
CA LEU A 37 13.13 -7.00 -0.20
C LEU A 37 14.39 -7.85 -0.39
N LYS A 38 14.77 -8.61 0.63
CA LYS A 38 15.98 -9.45 0.60
C LYS A 38 15.68 -10.83 0.04
N ALA A 39 16.56 -11.31 -0.82
CA ALA A 39 16.52 -12.64 -1.42
C ALA A 39 17.96 -13.14 -1.63
N THR A 40 18.79 -13.09 -0.57
CA THR A 40 20.26 -13.15 -0.64
C THR A 40 20.86 -14.37 -1.36
N GLN A 41 20.09 -15.44 -1.51
CA GLN A 41 20.53 -16.68 -2.18
C GLN A 41 20.18 -16.71 -3.68
N LEU A 42 19.40 -15.74 -4.17
CA LEU A 42 18.93 -15.68 -5.54
C LEU A 42 19.73 -14.66 -6.36
N SER A 43 20.00 -14.98 -7.63
CA SER A 43 20.56 -14.04 -8.59
C SER A 43 19.51 -13.04 -9.04
N LYS A 44 19.97 -11.93 -9.64
CA LYS A 44 19.08 -10.94 -10.29
C LYS A 44 18.07 -11.61 -11.22
N ASP A 45 18.51 -12.55 -12.05
CA ASP A 45 17.67 -13.17 -13.07
C ASP A 45 16.59 -14.08 -12.45
N GLU A 46 16.92 -14.81 -11.38
CA GLU A 46 15.97 -15.63 -10.62
C GLU A 46 14.91 -14.76 -9.95
N ILE A 47 15.34 -13.67 -9.29
CA ILE A 47 14.46 -12.70 -8.64
C ILE A 47 13.55 -12.04 -9.68
N TYR A 48 14.12 -11.51 -10.75
CA TYR A 48 13.38 -10.81 -11.80
C TYR A 48 12.34 -11.73 -12.43
N LYS A 49 12.71 -12.98 -12.76
CA LYS A 49 11.75 -13.94 -13.30
C LYS A 49 10.58 -14.16 -12.35
N ALA A 50 10.83 -14.46 -11.08
CA ALA A 50 9.78 -14.72 -10.12
C ALA A 50 8.83 -13.53 -9.95
N VAL A 51 9.38 -12.34 -9.69
CA VAL A 51 8.57 -11.15 -9.41
C VAL A 51 7.88 -10.62 -10.66
N SER A 52 8.50 -10.73 -11.84
CA SER A 52 7.85 -10.32 -13.10
C SER A 52 6.68 -11.23 -13.47
N ASP A 53 6.77 -12.54 -13.22
CA ASP A 53 5.66 -13.47 -13.43
C ASP A 53 4.50 -13.18 -12.46
N TRP A 54 4.79 -12.86 -11.20
CA TRP A 54 3.79 -12.36 -10.26
C TRP A 54 3.16 -11.04 -10.74
N CYS A 55 3.96 -10.09 -11.23
CA CYS A 55 3.45 -8.81 -11.73
C CYS A 55 2.49 -8.97 -12.90
N LYS A 56 2.78 -9.88 -13.85
CA LYS A 56 1.89 -10.14 -15.00
C LYS A 56 0.51 -10.61 -14.55
N LEU A 57 0.44 -11.41 -13.48
CA LEU A 57 -0.82 -11.86 -12.89
C LEU A 57 -1.49 -10.73 -12.10
N ARG A 58 -0.72 -10.04 -11.25
CA ARG A 58 -1.22 -9.00 -10.35
C ARG A 58 -1.80 -7.79 -11.07
N PHE A 59 -1.17 -7.41 -12.17
CA PHE A 59 -1.53 -6.26 -13.00
C PHE A 59 -2.18 -6.68 -14.32
N ALA A 60 -2.75 -7.89 -14.38
CA ALA A 60 -3.53 -8.31 -15.54
C ALA A 60 -4.69 -7.33 -15.80
N GLU A 61 -4.90 -7.01 -17.07
CA GLU A 61 -6.00 -6.16 -17.50
C GLU A 61 -7.34 -6.79 -17.09
N THR A 62 -8.27 -5.96 -16.64
CA THR A 62 -9.59 -6.40 -16.20
C THR A 62 -10.58 -5.28 -16.38
N ASP A 63 -11.77 -5.60 -16.87
CA ASP A 63 -12.81 -4.63 -17.16
C ASP A 63 -13.10 -3.72 -15.96
N GLY A 64 -13.16 -2.41 -16.23
CA GLY A 64 -13.39 -1.39 -15.22
C GLY A 64 -12.15 -0.96 -14.43
N PHE A 65 -10.98 -1.55 -14.70
CA PHE A 65 -9.71 -1.17 -14.07
C PHE A 65 -8.62 -0.86 -15.10
N ARG A 66 -7.70 0.03 -14.73
CA ARG A 66 -6.58 0.47 -15.58
C ARG A 66 -5.29 -0.32 -15.34
N ARG A 67 -5.38 -1.53 -14.77
CA ARG A 67 -4.22 -2.36 -14.43
C ARG A 67 -3.47 -2.78 -15.67
N LYS A 68 -2.15 -2.61 -15.68
CA LYS A 68 -1.27 -3.15 -16.73
C LYS A 68 0.20 -3.06 -16.37
N VAL A 69 0.99 -3.98 -16.90
CA VAL A 69 2.44 -3.82 -17.01
C VAL A 69 2.73 -2.84 -18.16
N LEU A 70 3.50 -1.79 -17.88
CA LEU A 70 3.85 -0.75 -18.85
C LEU A 70 5.15 -1.09 -19.59
N THR A 71 6.17 -1.49 -18.85
CA THR A 71 7.49 -1.89 -19.36
C THR A 71 8.06 -3.01 -18.53
N ALA A 72 8.87 -3.87 -19.14
CA ALA A 72 9.57 -4.96 -18.48
C ALA A 72 10.92 -5.17 -19.20
N ASP A 73 12.01 -4.95 -18.48
CA ASP A 73 13.39 -5.08 -18.96
C ASP A 73 14.15 -6.09 -18.09
N SER A 74 14.31 -7.30 -18.59
CA SER A 74 15.03 -8.35 -17.88
C SER A 74 16.54 -8.12 -17.81
N ILE A 75 17.10 -7.32 -18.74
CA ILE A 75 18.53 -7.02 -18.77
C ILE A 75 18.88 -6.07 -17.63
N GLN A 76 18.11 -4.98 -17.48
CA GLN A 76 18.27 -4.05 -16.36
C GLN A 76 17.66 -4.59 -15.05
N GLY A 77 16.76 -5.57 -15.13
CA GLY A 77 16.05 -6.09 -13.97
C GLY A 77 14.93 -5.16 -13.50
N GLU A 78 14.33 -4.41 -14.42
CA GLU A 78 13.35 -3.36 -14.11
C GLU A 78 11.98 -3.67 -14.69
N LEU A 79 10.92 -3.33 -13.96
CA LEU A 79 9.56 -3.38 -14.49
C LEU A 79 8.74 -2.25 -13.89
N ILE A 80 7.89 -1.66 -14.73
CA ILE A 80 6.96 -0.60 -14.36
C ILE A 80 5.55 -1.10 -14.64
N ALA A 81 4.66 -0.93 -13.68
CA ALA A 81 3.24 -1.26 -13.80
C ALA A 81 2.35 -0.12 -13.29
N LEU A 82 1.12 -0.12 -13.76
CA LEU A 82 0.03 0.71 -13.26
C LEU A 82 -0.94 -0.20 -12.51
N GLY A 83 -1.21 0.12 -11.25
CA GLY A 83 -2.23 -0.54 -10.44
C GLY A 83 -3.49 0.32 -10.36
N ASP A 84 -4.65 -0.33 -10.41
CA ASP A 84 -5.99 0.25 -10.20
C ASP A 84 -6.79 -0.84 -9.50
N ASP A 85 -7.02 -0.67 -8.20
CA ASP A 85 -7.73 -1.66 -7.39
C ASP A 85 -8.73 -0.96 -6.45
N TYR A 86 -9.64 -1.74 -5.89
CA TYR A 86 -10.49 -1.22 -4.83
C TYR A 86 -9.74 -1.20 -3.48
N LEU A 87 -9.67 -0.02 -2.89
CA LEU A 87 -9.30 0.16 -1.49
C LEU A 87 -10.57 0.06 -0.63
N VAL A 88 -10.79 -1.11 -0.01
CA VAL A 88 -12.00 -1.40 0.76
C VAL A 88 -11.85 -0.90 2.20
N PHE A 89 -12.68 0.06 2.59
CA PHE A 89 -12.75 0.60 3.94
C PHE A 89 -13.62 -0.28 4.84
N GLN A 90 -14.78 -0.71 4.32
CA GLN A 90 -15.75 -1.54 5.01
C GLN A 90 -16.45 -2.44 4.00
N ASN A 91 -16.66 -3.70 4.39
CA ASN A 91 -17.44 -4.67 3.64
C ASN A 91 -18.38 -5.40 4.60
N THR A 92 -19.67 -5.10 4.53
CA THR A 92 -20.71 -5.76 5.32
C THR A 92 -21.86 -6.17 4.41
N VAL A 93 -22.78 -6.99 4.91
CA VAL A 93 -23.96 -7.42 4.15
C VAL A 93 -24.80 -6.24 3.65
N LEU A 94 -24.85 -5.13 4.39
CA LEU A 94 -25.69 -3.98 4.10
C LEU A 94 -24.99 -2.85 3.34
N SER A 95 -23.65 -2.82 3.35
CA SER A 95 -22.90 -1.73 2.74
C SER A 95 -21.48 -2.13 2.36
N LEU A 96 -21.01 -1.53 1.26
CA LEU A 96 -19.64 -1.62 0.76
C LEU A 96 -19.08 -0.20 0.61
N ASP A 97 -18.10 0.14 1.43
CA ASP A 97 -17.38 1.42 1.36
C ASP A 97 -15.98 1.18 0.77
N ARG A 98 -15.72 1.75 -0.41
CA ARG A 98 -14.45 1.58 -1.12
C ARG A 98 -14.14 2.77 -2.03
N ALA A 99 -12.85 2.98 -2.29
CA ALA A 99 -12.37 3.88 -3.34
C ALA A 99 -11.64 3.08 -4.43
N HIS A 100 -11.58 3.61 -5.65
CA HIS A 100 -10.53 3.18 -6.56
C HIS A 100 -9.21 3.80 -6.10
N LEU A 101 -8.17 2.98 -6.00
CA LEU A 101 -6.80 3.35 -5.72
C LEU A 101 -5.98 3.11 -6.98
N LEU A 102 -5.61 4.20 -7.65
CA LEU A 102 -4.72 4.18 -8.81
C LEU A 102 -3.31 4.56 -8.36
N TYR A 103 -2.29 3.80 -8.76
CA TYR A 103 -0.90 4.01 -8.34
C TYR A 103 0.10 3.50 -9.37
N ASN A 104 1.30 4.08 -9.36
CA ASN A 104 2.45 3.54 -10.07
C ASN A 104 3.18 2.54 -9.19
N PHE A 105 3.60 1.43 -9.78
CA PHE A 105 4.40 0.38 -9.16
C PHE A 105 5.68 0.18 -9.97
N THR A 106 6.82 0.10 -9.31
CA THR A 106 8.08 -0.27 -9.96
C THR A 106 8.83 -1.32 -9.16
N LEU A 107 9.51 -2.22 -9.85
CA LEU A 107 10.53 -3.08 -9.28
C LEU A 107 11.89 -2.80 -9.93
N SER A 108 12.96 -2.98 -9.15
CA SER A 108 14.34 -2.97 -9.64
C SER A 108 15.11 -4.08 -8.93
N CYS A 109 15.51 -5.10 -9.68
CA CYS A 109 16.15 -6.31 -9.19
C CYS A 109 17.68 -6.23 -9.33
N ARG A 110 18.37 -6.77 -8.33
CA ARG A 110 19.82 -7.00 -8.33
C ARG A 110 20.10 -8.31 -7.60
N ASP A 111 21.35 -8.77 -7.65
CA ASP A 111 21.72 -9.98 -6.91
C ASP A 111 21.35 -9.84 -5.43
N GLY A 112 20.62 -10.82 -4.93
CA GLY A 112 20.23 -10.89 -3.53
C GLY A 112 19.12 -9.92 -3.08
N ALA A 113 18.56 -9.07 -3.95
CA ALA A 113 17.55 -8.09 -3.54
C ALA A 113 16.63 -7.58 -4.66
N CYS A 114 15.43 -7.14 -4.27
CA CYS A 114 14.49 -6.44 -5.14
C CYS A 114 14.00 -5.17 -4.44
N GLU A 115 14.18 -4.00 -5.05
CA GLU A 115 13.56 -2.76 -4.59
C GLU A 115 12.17 -2.61 -5.19
N VAL A 116 11.17 -2.34 -4.36
CA VAL A 116 9.77 -2.17 -4.77
C VAL A 116 9.27 -0.80 -4.33
N ASN A 117 8.78 -0.01 -5.29
CA ASN A 117 8.28 1.34 -5.05
C ASN A 117 6.82 1.51 -5.48
N ILE A 118 6.04 2.21 -4.66
CA ILE A 118 4.64 2.56 -4.90
C ILE A 118 4.47 4.07 -4.71
N PHE A 119 4.03 4.76 -5.75
CA PHE A 119 3.96 6.23 -5.77
C PHE A 119 2.87 6.74 -6.72
N ARG A 120 2.65 8.07 -6.75
CA ARG A 120 1.57 8.71 -7.54
C ARG A 120 0.19 8.12 -7.24
N LEU A 121 -0.08 7.89 -5.96
CA LEU A 121 -1.34 7.31 -5.51
C LEU A 121 -2.45 8.36 -5.62
N THR A 122 -3.57 7.96 -6.22
CA THR A 122 -4.78 8.77 -6.31
C THR A 122 -6.00 7.94 -5.95
N TYR A 123 -6.96 8.59 -5.30
CA TYR A 123 -8.22 8.00 -4.87
C TYR A 123 -9.35 8.57 -5.70
N ARG A 124 -10.21 7.71 -6.24
CA ARG A 124 -11.52 8.10 -6.77
C ARG A 124 -12.59 7.49 -5.89
N TYR A 125 -13.30 8.34 -5.16
CA TYR A 125 -14.21 7.94 -4.09
C TYR A 125 -15.61 8.51 -4.31
N LYS A 126 -16.62 7.63 -4.38
CA LYS A 126 -18.01 8.05 -4.47
C LYS A 126 -18.56 8.23 -3.06
N VAL A 127 -18.70 9.47 -2.62
CA VAL A 127 -19.43 9.81 -1.39
C VAL A 127 -20.93 9.60 -1.60
N SER A 128 -21.66 9.24 -0.55
CA SER A 128 -23.11 8.96 -0.66
C SER A 128 -23.94 10.18 -1.05
N THR A 129 -23.40 11.39 -0.88
CA THR A 129 -24.07 12.67 -1.13
C THR A 129 -23.89 13.21 -2.55
N SER A 130 -23.11 12.52 -3.40
CA SER A 130 -22.81 12.99 -4.77
C SER A 130 -22.74 11.81 -5.75
N ASP A 131 -23.29 12.00 -6.95
CA ASP A 131 -23.12 11.05 -8.04
C ASP A 131 -21.79 11.18 -8.77
N VAL A 132 -21.09 12.30 -8.59
CA VAL A 132 -19.75 12.53 -9.11
C VAL A 132 -18.73 12.07 -8.09
N PRO A 133 -17.87 11.08 -8.40
CA PRO A 133 -16.80 10.67 -7.50
C PRO A 133 -15.80 11.80 -7.26
N GLU A 134 -15.48 12.03 -6.00
CA GLU A 134 -14.41 12.93 -5.60
C GLU A 134 -13.04 12.30 -5.90
N ARG A 135 -12.06 13.16 -6.17
CA ARG A 135 -10.69 12.77 -6.46
C ARG A 135 -9.75 13.40 -5.46
N TYR A 136 -8.85 12.60 -4.90
CA TYR A 136 -7.83 13.07 -3.98
C TYR A 136 -6.49 12.44 -4.34
N THR A 137 -5.42 13.21 -4.19
CA THR A 137 -4.05 12.67 -4.17
C THR A 137 -3.72 12.10 -2.80
N ALA A 138 -2.69 11.26 -2.71
CA ALA A 138 -2.19 10.81 -1.42
C ALA A 138 -1.57 11.93 -0.59
N GLU A 139 -0.98 12.92 -1.24
CA GLU A 139 -0.41 14.10 -0.60
C GLU A 139 -1.49 14.93 0.10
N GLU A 140 -2.67 15.09 -0.51
CA GLU A 140 -3.80 15.81 0.09
C GLU A 140 -4.51 15.01 1.19
N MET A 141 -4.56 13.68 1.05
CA MET A 141 -5.41 12.85 1.89
C MET A 141 -4.66 12.16 3.04
N ILE A 142 -3.49 11.58 2.79
CA ILE A 142 -2.86 10.61 3.70
C ILE A 142 -1.49 11.01 4.23
N ASN A 143 -0.83 12.06 3.73
CA ASN A 143 0.46 12.48 4.26
C ASN A 143 0.39 12.94 5.73
N ASP A 144 1.53 13.04 6.39
CA ASP A 144 1.56 13.36 7.82
C ASP A 144 0.94 14.73 8.13
N ALA A 145 1.23 15.73 7.29
CA ALA A 145 0.75 17.10 7.46
C ALA A 145 -0.79 17.21 7.48
N ASN A 146 -1.47 16.41 6.66
CA ASN A 146 -2.93 16.44 6.54
C ASN A 146 -3.62 15.38 7.41
N ALA A 147 -2.99 14.22 7.60
CA ALA A 147 -3.61 13.08 8.28
C ALA A 147 -3.30 12.98 9.78
N ILE A 148 -2.33 13.76 10.30
CA ILE A 148 -1.94 13.73 11.72
C ILE A 148 -2.10 15.10 12.37
N LYS A 149 -2.87 15.17 13.46
CA LYS A 149 -3.05 16.38 14.28
C LYS A 149 -2.84 16.05 15.76
N LYS A 150 -1.92 16.75 16.41
CA LYS A 150 -1.56 16.53 17.83
C LYS A 150 -1.26 15.05 18.13
N GLY A 151 -0.48 14.40 17.25
CA GLY A 151 -0.09 12.99 17.36
C GLY A 151 -1.22 11.98 17.12
N LYS A 152 -2.38 12.42 16.59
CA LYS A 152 -3.53 11.56 16.35
C LYS A 152 -4.00 11.62 14.90
N LEU A 153 -4.57 10.53 14.41
CA LEU A 153 -5.19 10.46 13.09
C LEU A 153 -6.39 11.42 12.98
N VAL A 154 -6.40 12.21 11.92
CA VAL A 154 -7.53 13.04 11.51
C VAL A 154 -8.65 12.14 10.97
N ARG A 155 -9.88 12.36 11.43
CA ARG A 155 -11.02 11.48 11.15
C ARG A 155 -11.34 11.31 9.66
N SER A 156 -11.26 12.38 8.88
CA SER A 156 -11.53 12.34 7.43
C SER A 156 -10.50 11.52 6.66
N SER A 157 -9.24 11.53 7.10
CA SER A 157 -8.11 10.86 6.45
C SER A 157 -7.86 9.44 6.98
N SER A 158 -8.33 9.12 8.18
CA SER A 158 -7.91 7.93 8.92
C SER A 158 -8.13 6.63 8.15
N LYS A 159 -9.31 6.44 7.52
CA LYS A 159 -9.61 5.22 6.75
C LYS A 159 -8.73 5.09 5.51
N PHE A 160 -8.48 6.19 4.81
CA PHE A 160 -7.60 6.21 3.64
C PHE A 160 -6.17 5.88 4.03
N ARG A 161 -5.67 6.52 5.09
CA ARG A 161 -4.30 6.31 5.57
C ARG A 161 -4.07 4.88 6.04
N ILE A 162 -4.93 4.38 6.94
CA ILE A 162 -4.83 3.01 7.47
C ILE A 162 -4.88 2.00 6.33
N LYS A 163 -5.91 2.08 5.48
CA LYS A 163 -6.07 1.09 4.41
C LYS A 163 -4.98 1.18 3.34
N THR A 164 -4.46 2.36 3.05
CA THR A 164 -3.35 2.50 2.08
C THR A 164 -2.07 1.88 2.62
N VAL A 165 -1.73 2.14 3.90
CA VAL A 165 -0.57 1.53 4.55
C VAL A 165 -0.71 0.00 4.56
N ASP A 166 -1.86 -0.52 5.00
CA ASP A 166 -2.11 -1.97 5.01
C ASP A 166 -2.04 -2.59 3.62
N TYR A 167 -2.58 -1.90 2.60
CA TYR A 167 -2.56 -2.37 1.22
C TYR A 167 -1.13 -2.44 0.66
N VAL A 168 -0.34 -1.40 0.88
CA VAL A 168 1.07 -1.34 0.44
C VAL A 168 1.90 -2.41 1.15
N GLU A 169 1.73 -2.59 2.47
CA GLU A 169 2.39 -3.66 3.20
C GLU A 169 1.98 -5.05 2.71
N GLY A 170 0.71 -5.23 2.33
CA GLY A 170 0.23 -6.46 1.70
C GLY A 170 0.98 -6.78 0.40
N LEU A 171 1.16 -5.79 -0.49
CA LEU A 171 1.94 -5.96 -1.72
C LEU A 171 3.39 -6.38 -1.42
N TYR A 172 4.02 -5.76 -0.41
CA TYR A 172 5.36 -6.15 -0.01
C TYR A 172 5.41 -7.58 0.55
N ALA A 173 4.45 -7.96 1.39
CA ALA A 173 4.39 -9.28 2.00
C ALA A 173 4.18 -10.38 0.95
N GLU A 174 3.35 -10.14 -0.07
CA GLU A 174 3.14 -11.08 -1.18
C GLU A 174 4.45 -11.37 -1.94
N ILE A 175 5.25 -10.33 -2.20
CA ILE A 175 6.53 -10.47 -2.91
C ILE A 175 7.60 -11.10 -2.00
N GLU A 176 7.62 -10.76 -0.70
CA GLU A 176 8.52 -11.39 0.27
C GLU A 176 8.26 -12.89 0.40
N ASP A 177 6.99 -13.31 0.50
CA ASP A 177 6.60 -14.73 0.54
C ASP A 177 7.00 -15.47 -0.74
N LEU A 178 6.79 -14.86 -1.90
CA LEU A 178 7.23 -15.39 -3.19
C LEU A 178 8.75 -15.63 -3.22
N LEU A 179 9.55 -14.62 -2.86
CA LEU A 179 11.01 -14.73 -2.86
C LEU A 179 11.53 -15.71 -1.81
N GLY A 180 10.84 -15.83 -0.67
CA GLY A 180 11.10 -16.83 0.35
C GLY A 180 10.91 -18.25 -0.20
N LYS A 181 9.81 -18.51 -0.91
CA LYS A 181 9.55 -19.81 -1.56
C LYS A 181 10.60 -20.15 -2.62
N GLU A 182 11.00 -19.20 -3.45
CA GLU A 182 12.05 -19.42 -4.45
C GLU A 182 13.41 -19.71 -3.81
N THR A 183 13.73 -19.03 -2.71
CA THR A 183 14.94 -19.31 -1.93
C THR A 183 14.94 -20.75 -1.40
N LEU A 184 13.85 -21.21 -0.81
CA LEU A 184 13.73 -22.58 -0.29
C LEU A 184 13.85 -23.64 -1.41
N LYS A 185 13.27 -23.39 -2.58
CA LYS A 185 13.40 -24.29 -3.73
C LYS A 185 14.85 -24.43 -4.19
N LYS A 186 15.61 -23.33 -4.20
CA LYS A 186 17.02 -23.33 -4.62
C LYS A 186 17.92 -24.05 -3.62
N VAL A 187 17.70 -23.86 -2.31
CA VAL A 187 18.49 -24.50 -1.25
C VAL A 187 18.28 -26.02 -1.20
N ASN A 188 17.08 -26.49 -1.54
CA ASN A 188 16.73 -27.92 -1.51
C ASN A 188 17.06 -28.68 -2.81
N LYS A 189 17.72 -28.03 -3.78
CA LYS A 189 18.14 -28.62 -5.05
C LYS A 189 19.62 -28.95 -5.01
#